data_AF-A0A3P7IWA7-F1
#
_entry.id   AF-A0A3P7IWA7-F1
#
_cell.length_a   1.000
_cell.length_b   1.000
_cell.length_c   1.000
_cell.angle_alpha   90.00
_cell.angle_beta   90.00
_cell.angle_gamma   90.00
#
_symmetry.space_group_name_H-M   'P 1'
#
loop_
_entity.id
_entity.type
_entity.pdbx_description
1 polymer ?
#
loop_
_entity_poly.entity_id
_entity_poly.type
_entity_poly.pdbx_seq_one_letter_code
_entity_poly.pdbx_strand_id
1 'polypeptide(L)'
;MTADDPSADVEFLTRIASIESKIRKISDLVPISSWGFSADVQEKLRQRKHRIVNQQLTAKEKKMLPNSRKQQVARTVGGVCRHVTEVIDLLGASAKGVQPKKASFPVKEDNPKGNSNNDNKKENIEKLENSRQLDQSLDVLEQREMAIRKLQEKLKVMKANRQSKKKASVDSSVAQKFEQERKLKRRVSKMKMKQRRSEEKRQKENGNAENKTEVKKAKEEIVSFSKFDFLVKAEGKKKRLSTSEKKQKFTGKDYKSLLNKVEKREEKLEKLREKEPKLAIEMEDDIRWNRAVKKAQGVKDNAEMLKKGLKRKEKMKEKRKEQWADREKKVEREKAKRQEKRMENLQKRIDLKKKNKLKVMRKKGRIL
;
A
#
# COMPACT_ATOMS: atom_id res chain seq x y z
N MET A 1 -23.87 39.85 58.96
CA MET A 1 -24.26 38.65 58.19
C MET A 1 -25.03 39.13 56.97
N THR A 2 -24.40 39.13 55.81
CA THR A 2 -25.10 39.28 54.52
C THR A 2 -25.52 37.88 54.07
N ALA A 3 -26.75 37.74 53.57
CA ALA A 3 -27.16 36.51 52.91
C ALA A 3 -26.63 36.55 51.46
N ASP A 4 -25.92 35.51 51.04
CA ASP A 4 -25.52 35.35 49.64
C ASP A 4 -26.77 34.98 48.81
N ASP A 5 -27.08 35.77 47.77
CA ASP A 5 -28.27 35.57 46.94
C ASP A 5 -28.14 34.28 46.10
N PRO A 6 -28.88 33.20 46.40
CA PRO A 6 -28.64 31.89 45.78
C PRO A 6 -29.02 31.86 44.29
N SER A 7 -29.79 32.85 43.80
CA SER A 7 -30.17 32.94 42.39
C SER A 7 -29.00 33.32 41.48
N ALA A 8 -28.06 34.17 41.95
CA ALA A 8 -26.93 34.62 41.15
C ALA A 8 -25.94 33.48 40.86
N ASP A 9 -25.67 32.65 41.88
CA ASP A 9 -24.80 31.48 41.75
C ASP A 9 -25.40 30.41 40.82
N VAL A 10 -26.72 30.23 40.79
CA VAL A 10 -27.37 29.29 39.86
C VAL A 10 -27.22 29.73 38.40
N GLU A 11 -27.35 31.03 38.10
CA GLU A 11 -27.08 31.55 36.76
C GLU A 11 -25.59 31.42 36.38
N PHE A 12 -24.68 31.66 37.32
CA PHE A 12 -23.24 31.50 37.10
C PHE A 12 -22.84 30.03 36.85
N LEU A 13 -23.35 29.10 37.66
CA LEU A 13 -23.10 27.65 37.52
C LEU A 13 -23.68 27.08 36.23
N THR A 14 -24.89 27.49 35.84
CA THR A 14 -25.50 27.08 34.55
C THR A 14 -24.74 27.67 33.35
N ARG A 15 -24.22 28.90 33.47
CA ARG A 15 -23.30 29.48 32.47
C ARG A 15 -21.98 28.71 32.37
N ILE A 16 -21.38 28.30 33.48
CA ILE A 16 -20.18 27.43 33.49
C ILE A 16 -20.48 26.10 32.79
N ALA A 17 -21.56 25.40 33.17
CA ALA A 17 -21.94 24.13 32.55
C ALA A 17 -22.21 24.25 31.03
N SER A 18 -22.79 25.38 30.59
CA SER A 18 -22.98 25.70 29.17
C SER A 18 -21.64 25.90 28.43
N ILE A 19 -20.66 26.54 29.07
CA ILE A 19 -19.30 26.73 28.53
C ILE A 19 -18.55 25.39 28.48
N GLU A 20 -18.58 24.57 29.54
CA GLU A 20 -18.00 23.22 29.54
C GLU A 20 -18.60 22.34 28.44
N SER A 21 -19.92 22.35 28.28
CA SER A 21 -20.59 21.60 27.21
C SER A 21 -20.08 21.99 25.82
N LYS A 22 -19.82 23.29 25.59
CA LYS A 22 -19.24 23.80 24.34
C LYS A 22 -17.78 23.36 24.17
N ILE A 23 -16.96 23.46 25.22
CA ILE A 23 -15.54 23.05 25.19
C ILE A 23 -15.39 21.54 24.93
N ARG A 24 -16.21 20.71 25.56
CA ARG A 24 -16.27 19.25 25.33
C ARG A 24 -16.64 18.94 23.88
N LYS A 25 -17.73 19.54 23.36
CA LYS A 25 -18.14 19.41 21.95
C LYS A 25 -17.04 19.83 20.96
N ILE A 26 -16.31 20.92 21.22
CA ILE A 26 -15.19 21.38 20.38
C ILE A 26 -14.02 20.39 20.45
N SER A 27 -13.69 19.88 21.64
CA SER A 27 -12.64 18.88 21.83
C SER A 27 -12.91 17.59 21.05
N ASP A 28 -14.19 17.17 20.98
CA ASP A 28 -14.61 15.97 20.28
C ASP A 28 -14.62 16.07 18.74
N LEU A 29 -14.43 17.27 18.18
CA LEU A 29 -14.14 17.47 16.75
C LEU A 29 -12.70 17.04 16.39
N VAL A 30 -11.80 16.96 17.38
CA VAL A 30 -10.39 16.59 17.17
C VAL A 30 -10.23 15.07 17.36
N PRO A 31 -9.70 14.33 16.38
CA PRO A 31 -9.45 12.90 16.54
C PRO A 31 -8.50 12.60 17.70
N ILE A 32 -8.80 11.58 18.52
CA ILE A 32 -7.97 11.13 19.66
C ILE A 32 -6.49 10.91 19.28
N SER A 33 -6.23 10.43 18.05
CA SER A 33 -4.87 10.24 17.51
C SER A 33 -4.08 11.54 17.29
N SER A 34 -4.78 12.66 17.17
CA SER A 34 -4.25 13.99 16.87
C SER A 34 -4.22 14.91 18.10
N TRP A 35 -4.96 14.56 19.16
CA TRP A 35 -5.03 15.31 20.42
C TRP A 35 -3.70 15.31 21.22
N GLY A 36 -2.81 14.35 20.95
CA GLY A 36 -1.48 14.32 21.59
C GLY A 36 -1.43 13.72 23.00
N PHE A 37 -2.42 12.90 23.39
CA PHE A 37 -2.39 12.15 24.65
C PHE A 37 -1.06 11.40 24.86
N SER A 38 -0.52 11.45 26.08
CA SER A 38 0.76 10.79 26.41
C SER A 38 0.72 9.27 26.22
N ALA A 39 1.89 8.65 26.08
CA ALA A 39 2.02 7.21 25.92
C ALA A 39 1.33 6.43 27.06
N ASP A 40 1.40 6.94 28.30
CA ASP A 40 0.78 6.30 29.47
C ASP A 40 -0.75 6.34 29.43
N VAL A 41 -1.33 7.42 28.89
CA VAL A 41 -2.80 7.51 28.68
C VAL A 41 -3.23 6.55 27.57
N GLN A 42 -2.50 6.51 26.47
CA GLN A 42 -2.75 5.54 25.39
C GLN A 42 -2.61 4.08 25.88
N GLU A 43 -1.67 3.82 26.77
CA GLU A 43 -1.48 2.51 27.40
C GLU A 43 -2.62 2.16 28.38
N LYS A 44 -3.03 3.09 29.24
CA LYS A 44 -4.21 2.92 30.12
C LYS A 44 -5.47 2.62 29.31
N LEU A 45 -5.70 3.30 28.19
CA LEU A 45 -6.80 3.00 27.27
C LEU A 45 -6.66 1.59 26.65
N ARG A 46 -5.45 1.19 26.24
CA ARG A 46 -5.16 -0.15 25.71
C ARG A 46 -5.44 -1.25 26.75
N GLN A 47 -5.06 -1.04 28.00
CA GLN A 47 -5.30 -1.95 29.12
C GLN A 47 -6.78 -2.02 29.50
N ARG A 48 -7.47 -0.87 29.59
CA ARG A 48 -8.93 -0.79 29.81
C ARG A 48 -9.68 -1.58 28.75
N LYS A 49 -9.36 -1.38 27.46
CA LYS A 49 -9.93 -2.13 26.33
C LYS A 49 -9.77 -3.63 26.52
N HIS A 50 -8.58 -4.10 26.90
CA HIS A 50 -8.34 -5.53 27.15
C HIS A 50 -9.09 -6.04 28.39
N ARG A 51 -9.18 -5.27 29.49
CA ARG A 51 -9.97 -5.61 30.68
C ARG A 51 -11.45 -5.80 30.35
N ILE A 52 -12.06 -4.84 29.66
CA ILE A 52 -13.48 -4.87 29.29
C ILE A 52 -13.78 -6.06 28.35
N VAL A 53 -12.97 -6.27 27.30
CA VAL A 53 -13.12 -7.43 26.40
C VAL A 53 -12.89 -8.76 27.13
N ASN A 54 -11.98 -8.80 28.11
CA ASN A 54 -11.75 -10.01 28.92
C ASN A 54 -12.84 -10.26 29.96
N GLN A 55 -13.60 -9.24 30.39
CA GLN A 55 -14.77 -9.43 31.25
C GLN A 55 -15.95 -10.02 30.47
N GLN A 56 -16.03 -9.75 29.17
CA GLN A 56 -17.11 -10.13 28.26
C GLN A 56 -16.89 -11.45 27.48
N LEU A 57 -15.83 -12.21 27.78
CA LEU A 57 -15.49 -13.45 27.08
C LEU A 57 -15.12 -14.57 28.04
N THR A 58 -15.66 -15.78 27.82
CA THR A 58 -15.28 -16.98 28.58
C THR A 58 -13.84 -17.42 28.28
N ALA A 59 -13.28 -18.29 29.13
CA ALA A 59 -11.93 -18.83 28.95
C ALA A 59 -11.75 -19.61 27.62
N LYS A 60 -12.82 -20.24 27.11
CA LYS A 60 -12.82 -20.96 25.82
C LYS A 60 -12.81 -19.96 24.65
N GLU A 61 -13.68 -18.96 24.67
CA GLU A 61 -13.75 -17.92 23.65
C GLU A 61 -12.47 -17.07 23.59
N LYS A 62 -11.85 -16.74 24.73
CA LYS A 62 -10.56 -16.04 24.79
C LYS A 62 -9.48 -16.74 23.95
N LYS A 63 -9.49 -18.08 23.89
CA LYS A 63 -8.59 -18.88 23.05
C LYS A 63 -9.06 -18.99 21.59
N MET A 64 -10.36 -19.16 21.35
CA MET A 64 -10.90 -19.45 20.00
C MET A 64 -11.21 -18.22 19.13
N LEU A 65 -11.55 -17.07 19.72
CA LEU A 65 -12.00 -15.90 18.94
C LEU A 65 -10.85 -15.26 18.14
N PRO A 66 -11.03 -15.01 16.82
CA PRO A 66 -10.06 -14.25 16.03
C PRO A 66 -10.01 -12.78 16.48
N ASN A 67 -8.87 -12.13 16.23
CA ASN A 67 -8.61 -10.76 16.69
C ASN A 67 -9.63 -9.73 16.14
N SER A 68 -10.13 -9.93 14.92
CA SER A 68 -11.19 -9.12 14.32
C SER A 68 -12.49 -9.13 15.14
N ARG A 69 -12.94 -10.31 15.62
CA ARG A 69 -14.14 -10.43 16.45
C ARG A 69 -13.92 -9.88 17.85
N LYS A 70 -12.71 -10.04 18.43
CA LYS A 70 -12.31 -9.36 19.69
C LYS A 70 -12.35 -7.83 19.55
N GLN A 71 -11.92 -7.29 18.41
CA GLN A 71 -12.01 -5.86 18.11
C GLN A 71 -13.46 -5.39 17.89
N GLN A 72 -14.35 -6.26 17.37
CA GLN A 72 -15.78 -5.96 17.28
C GLN A 72 -16.41 -5.85 18.68
N VAL A 73 -16.17 -6.84 19.56
CA VAL A 73 -16.61 -6.79 20.97
C VAL A 73 -16.08 -5.54 21.69
N ALA A 74 -14.83 -5.15 21.43
CA ALA A 74 -14.26 -3.93 21.98
C ALA A 74 -15.00 -2.64 21.56
N ARG A 75 -15.64 -2.63 20.38
CA ARG A 75 -16.40 -1.47 19.86
C ARG A 75 -17.87 -1.45 20.29
N THR A 76 -18.46 -2.62 20.58
CA THR A 76 -19.85 -2.73 21.05
C THR A 76 -19.96 -2.47 22.55
N VAL A 77 -19.02 -2.97 23.36
CA VAL A 77 -19.07 -2.83 24.84
C VAL A 77 -18.26 -1.63 25.36
N GLY A 78 -18.21 -0.52 24.61
CA GLY A 78 -17.55 0.73 25.05
C GLY A 78 -16.05 0.61 25.42
N GLY A 79 -15.38 -0.45 24.98
CA GLY A 79 -13.97 -0.72 25.30
C GLY A 79 -12.98 0.13 24.49
N VAL A 80 -13.44 0.81 23.43
CA VAL A 80 -12.67 1.72 22.59
C VAL A 80 -13.35 3.08 22.63
N CYS A 81 -12.65 4.08 23.18
CA CYS A 81 -13.11 5.46 23.15
C CYS A 81 -13.19 5.99 21.71
N ARG A 82 -14.21 6.78 21.43
CA ARG A 82 -14.50 7.43 20.13
C ARG A 82 -14.21 8.93 20.20
N HIS A 83 -14.42 9.52 21.38
CA HIS A 83 -14.40 10.95 21.64
C HIS A 83 -13.28 11.34 22.63
N VAL A 84 -12.82 12.58 22.58
CA VAL A 84 -11.76 13.12 23.46
C VAL A 84 -12.31 13.31 24.87
N THR A 85 -13.54 13.78 25.00
CA THR A 85 -14.29 13.92 26.26
C THR A 85 -14.34 12.59 27.03
N GLU A 86 -14.62 11.48 26.34
CA GLU A 86 -14.59 10.13 26.96
C GLU A 86 -13.21 9.81 27.58
N VAL A 87 -12.10 10.19 26.92
CA VAL A 87 -10.75 9.94 27.47
C VAL A 87 -10.47 10.84 28.68
N ILE A 88 -10.97 12.08 28.66
CA ILE A 88 -10.85 13.04 29.77
C ILE A 88 -11.63 12.55 30.99
N ASP A 89 -12.91 12.18 30.82
CA ASP A 89 -13.76 11.71 31.92
C ASP A 89 -13.22 10.42 32.56
N LEU A 90 -12.63 9.53 31.75
CA LEU A 90 -11.98 8.32 32.25
C LEU A 90 -10.64 8.58 32.95
N LEU A 91 -9.97 9.70 32.67
CA LEU A 91 -8.79 10.12 33.42
C LEU A 91 -9.19 10.81 34.73
N GLY A 92 -10.24 11.64 34.72
CA GLY A 92 -10.83 12.27 35.90
C GLY A 92 -11.37 11.24 36.89
N ALA A 93 -12.15 10.26 36.43
CA ALA A 93 -12.62 9.14 37.26
C ALA A 93 -11.49 8.21 37.75
N SER A 94 -10.26 8.38 37.25
CA SER A 94 -9.06 7.65 37.68
C SER A 94 -8.12 8.48 38.58
N ALA A 95 -8.56 9.68 39.03
CA ALA A 95 -7.70 10.67 39.67
C ALA A 95 -7.31 10.34 41.13
N LYS A 96 -6.43 9.36 41.32
CA LYS A 96 -5.52 9.40 42.48
C LYS A 96 -4.47 10.51 42.26
N GLY A 97 -4.77 11.70 42.78
CA GLY A 97 -3.82 12.80 42.95
C GLY A 97 -3.62 13.70 41.73
N VAL A 98 -4.45 14.74 41.60
CA VAL A 98 -4.12 15.95 40.83
C VAL A 98 -4.47 17.18 41.68
N GLN A 99 -3.49 17.68 42.43
CA GLN A 99 -3.51 19.06 42.93
C GLN A 99 -2.93 19.97 41.84
N PRO A 100 -3.44 21.20 41.64
CA PRO A 100 -2.97 22.08 40.58
C PRO A 100 -1.53 22.56 40.88
N LYS A 101 -0.57 22.16 40.03
CA LYS A 101 0.80 22.70 40.10
C LYS A 101 0.79 24.17 39.69
N LYS A 102 1.16 25.06 40.61
CA LYS A 102 1.57 26.43 40.28
C LYS A 102 2.72 26.39 39.27
N ALA A 103 2.71 27.29 38.29
CA ALA A 103 3.70 27.31 37.22
C ALA A 103 5.08 27.74 37.72
N SER A 104 6.12 27.04 37.29
CA SER A 104 7.52 27.46 37.39
C SER A 104 8.18 27.34 36.01
N PHE A 105 9.00 28.34 35.67
CA PHE A 105 9.68 28.41 34.37
C PHE A 105 10.95 27.52 34.36
N PRO A 106 11.42 27.07 33.18
CA PRO A 106 12.29 25.91 33.07
C PRO A 106 13.78 26.21 33.24
N VAL A 107 14.52 25.19 33.69
CA VAL A 107 15.99 25.12 33.62
C VAL A 107 16.39 23.85 32.85
N LYS A 108 17.53 23.96 32.15
CA LYS A 108 18.29 22.98 31.36
C LYS A 108 18.75 21.76 32.17
N GLU A 109 19.21 20.62 31.63
CA GLU A 109 19.43 20.07 30.27
C GLU A 109 19.43 18.51 30.42
N ASP A 110 19.52 17.59 29.45
CA ASP A 110 19.64 17.62 27.98
C ASP A 110 18.79 16.47 27.36
N ASN A 111 19.43 15.35 27.02
CA ASN A 111 18.97 14.39 26.00
C ASN A 111 19.77 13.08 26.15
N PRO A 112 19.20 11.90 25.87
CA PRO A 112 19.67 11.23 24.66
C PRO A 112 18.63 10.40 23.88
N LYS A 113 18.43 10.81 22.62
CA LYS A 113 18.63 9.98 21.41
C LYS A 113 17.85 8.63 21.33
N GLY A 114 16.54 8.68 21.08
CA GLY A 114 15.66 7.50 20.90
C GLY A 114 15.19 7.16 19.46
N ASN A 115 15.92 7.59 18.43
CA ASN A 115 15.53 7.43 17.01
C ASN A 115 15.16 5.98 16.59
N SER A 116 13.94 5.74 16.08
CA SER A 116 13.77 5.38 14.66
C SER A 116 12.33 5.21 14.13
N ASN A 117 12.05 5.96 13.05
CA ASN A 117 11.38 5.56 11.80
C ASN A 117 10.33 4.44 11.82
N ASN A 118 9.12 4.76 11.35
CA ASN A 118 8.28 3.80 10.61
C ASN A 118 8.04 4.32 9.18
N ASP A 119 8.53 3.58 8.17
CA ASP A 119 8.37 3.94 6.75
C ASP A 119 7.07 3.33 6.20
N ASN A 120 6.02 4.15 6.10
CA ASN A 120 4.94 4.08 5.13
C ASN A 120 4.33 2.70 4.76
N LYS A 121 3.10 2.46 5.23
CA LYS A 121 2.05 1.94 4.33
C LYS A 121 0.64 2.40 4.73
N LYS A 122 0.16 3.47 4.08
CA LYS A 122 -1.28 3.73 3.92
C LYS A 122 -1.79 2.85 2.78
N GLU A 123 -2.87 2.11 3.02
CA GLU A 123 -3.87 1.76 2.01
C GLU A 123 -5.24 1.96 2.69
N ASN A 124 -6.06 2.87 2.15
CA ASN A 124 -7.51 3.05 2.34
C ASN A 124 -8.03 3.24 3.80
N ILE A 125 -8.60 4.39 4.22
CA ILE A 125 -9.61 5.24 3.54
C ILE A 125 -10.75 4.35 3.03
N GLU A 126 -11.60 3.88 3.94
CA GLU A 126 -12.86 4.55 4.34
C GLU A 126 -13.94 4.46 3.25
N LYS A 127 -15.03 3.76 3.58
CA LYS A 127 -16.36 4.07 3.06
C LYS A 127 -17.08 4.89 4.13
N LEU A 128 -17.45 6.12 3.80
CA LEU A 128 -18.34 6.95 4.60
C LEU A 128 -19.57 7.33 3.73
N GLU A 129 -20.39 6.32 3.45
CA GLU A 129 -21.55 6.41 2.53
C GLU A 129 -22.80 5.69 3.09
N ASN A 130 -22.74 5.24 4.35
CA ASN A 130 -23.64 4.21 4.92
C ASN A 130 -25.14 4.57 4.97
N SER A 131 -25.55 5.83 4.75
CA SER A 131 -26.95 6.26 4.79
C SER A 131 -27.65 6.33 3.42
N ARG A 132 -26.90 6.42 2.30
CA ARG A 132 -27.45 6.19 0.94
C ARG A 132 -27.24 4.76 0.46
N GLN A 133 -26.42 3.99 1.16
CA GLN A 133 -26.05 2.64 0.76
C GLN A 133 -27.08 1.56 1.08
N LEU A 134 -28.13 1.80 1.88
CA LEU A 134 -29.08 0.73 2.22
C LEU A 134 -29.92 0.28 1.02
N ASP A 135 -30.68 1.19 0.40
CA ASP A 135 -31.52 0.84 -0.75
C ASP A 135 -30.68 0.43 -1.98
N GLN A 136 -29.54 1.11 -2.19
CA GLN A 136 -28.56 0.73 -3.20
C GLN A 136 -27.84 -0.59 -2.88
N SER A 137 -27.80 -1.06 -1.62
CA SER A 137 -27.19 -2.36 -1.29
C SER A 137 -28.05 -3.54 -1.70
N LEU A 138 -29.38 -3.37 -1.77
CA LEU A 138 -30.27 -4.41 -2.28
C LEU A 138 -30.04 -4.62 -3.78
N ASP A 139 -30.07 -3.54 -4.57
CA ASP A 139 -29.71 -3.56 -5.99
C ASP A 139 -28.27 -4.09 -6.21
N VAL A 140 -27.27 -3.63 -5.46
CA VAL A 140 -25.89 -4.15 -5.57
C VAL A 140 -25.76 -5.62 -5.14
N LEU A 141 -26.59 -6.13 -4.23
CA LEU A 141 -26.63 -7.55 -3.87
C LEU A 141 -27.31 -8.39 -4.96
N GLU A 142 -28.41 -7.91 -5.55
CA GLU A 142 -29.11 -8.59 -6.64
C GLU A 142 -28.30 -8.57 -7.94
N GLN A 143 -27.67 -7.45 -8.29
CA GLN A 143 -26.66 -7.36 -9.36
C GLN A 143 -25.49 -8.32 -9.11
N ARG A 144 -25.06 -8.48 -7.86
CA ARG A 144 -24.00 -9.43 -7.48
C ARG A 144 -24.46 -10.89 -7.59
N GLU A 145 -25.69 -11.23 -7.21
CA GLU A 145 -26.31 -12.53 -7.47
C GLU A 145 -26.37 -12.82 -8.96
N MET A 146 -26.87 -11.87 -9.76
CA MET A 146 -26.95 -11.99 -11.22
C MET A 146 -25.56 -12.10 -11.87
N ALA A 147 -24.55 -11.40 -11.34
CA ALA A 147 -23.17 -11.56 -11.77
C ALA A 147 -22.58 -12.93 -11.36
N ILE A 148 -22.95 -13.48 -10.19
CA ILE A 148 -22.56 -14.83 -9.76
C ILE A 148 -23.24 -15.88 -10.63
N ARG A 149 -24.54 -15.75 -10.95
CA ARG A 149 -25.27 -16.65 -11.87
C ARG A 149 -24.62 -16.62 -13.26
N LYS A 150 -24.41 -15.44 -13.84
CA LYS A 150 -23.70 -15.25 -15.13
C LYS A 150 -22.25 -15.77 -15.09
N LEU A 151 -21.55 -15.68 -13.94
CA LEU A 151 -20.21 -16.25 -13.78
C LEU A 151 -20.24 -17.78 -13.68
N GLN A 152 -21.18 -18.37 -12.96
CA GLN A 152 -21.37 -19.82 -12.87
C GLN A 152 -21.75 -20.41 -14.23
N GLU A 153 -22.64 -19.76 -14.96
CA GLU A 153 -23.01 -20.09 -16.34
C GLU A 153 -21.79 -19.98 -17.28
N LYS A 154 -21.05 -18.86 -17.24
CA LYS A 154 -19.81 -18.71 -18.01
C LYS A 154 -18.75 -19.74 -17.61
N LEU A 155 -18.72 -20.19 -16.36
CA LEU A 155 -17.87 -21.30 -15.92
C LEU A 155 -18.39 -22.67 -16.37
N LYS A 156 -19.71 -22.89 -16.52
CA LYS A 156 -20.28 -24.07 -17.20
C LYS A 156 -19.87 -24.08 -18.67
N VAL A 157 -20.05 -22.96 -19.39
CA VAL A 157 -19.62 -22.80 -20.79
C VAL A 157 -18.10 -22.96 -20.94
N MET A 158 -17.28 -22.40 -20.06
CA MET A 158 -15.82 -22.58 -20.10
C MET A 158 -15.37 -23.99 -19.67
N LYS A 159 -16.16 -24.72 -18.86
CA LYS A 159 -15.95 -26.15 -18.59
C LYS A 159 -16.30 -27.00 -19.82
N ALA A 160 -17.44 -26.74 -20.48
CA ALA A 160 -17.81 -27.39 -21.74
C ALA A 160 -16.75 -27.14 -22.84
N ASN A 161 -16.31 -25.89 -23.00
CA ASN A 161 -15.24 -25.51 -23.92
C ASN A 161 -13.83 -25.97 -23.49
N ARG A 162 -13.67 -26.51 -22.28
CA ARG A 162 -12.49 -27.29 -21.86
C ARG A 162 -12.66 -28.79 -22.09
N GLN A 163 -13.87 -29.33 -22.00
CA GLN A 163 -14.19 -30.72 -22.33
C GLN A 163 -14.04 -30.96 -23.85
N SER A 164 -14.57 -30.07 -24.70
CA SER A 164 -14.34 -30.13 -26.16
C SER A 164 -12.86 -30.00 -26.51
N LYS A 165 -12.11 -29.12 -25.84
CA LYS A 165 -10.64 -29.00 -26.01
C LYS A 165 -9.85 -30.21 -25.47
N LYS A 166 -10.40 -30.98 -24.53
CA LYS A 166 -9.83 -32.28 -24.12
C LYS A 166 -10.10 -33.40 -25.13
N LYS A 167 -11.21 -33.34 -25.88
CA LYS A 167 -11.41 -34.22 -27.05
C LYS A 167 -10.49 -33.82 -28.21
N ALA A 168 -10.40 -32.53 -28.52
CA ALA A 168 -9.51 -32.00 -29.57
C ALA A 168 -7.99 -32.16 -29.29
N SER A 169 -7.58 -32.65 -28.11
CA SER A 169 -6.20 -33.05 -27.82
C SER A 169 -5.92 -34.54 -28.09
N VAL A 170 -6.88 -35.30 -28.61
CA VAL A 170 -6.70 -36.68 -29.07
C VAL A 170 -6.32 -36.70 -30.56
N ASP A 171 -6.96 -35.88 -31.39
CA ASP A 171 -6.78 -35.90 -32.85
C ASP A 171 -5.69 -34.94 -33.35
N SER A 172 -4.51 -35.49 -33.67
CA SER A 172 -3.34 -34.76 -34.19
C SER A 172 -3.65 -33.82 -35.37
N SER A 173 -4.55 -34.25 -36.28
CA SER A 173 -4.98 -33.48 -37.46
C SER A 173 -5.60 -32.11 -37.09
N VAL A 174 -6.39 -32.04 -36.01
CA VAL A 174 -7.05 -30.79 -35.59
C VAL A 174 -6.02 -29.81 -35.01
N ALA A 175 -5.04 -30.31 -34.25
CA ALA A 175 -3.94 -29.51 -33.72
C ALA A 175 -3.07 -28.92 -34.84
N GLN A 176 -2.76 -29.70 -35.88
CA GLN A 176 -2.01 -29.23 -37.04
C GLN A 176 -2.75 -28.13 -37.81
N LYS A 177 -4.05 -28.30 -38.09
CA LYS A 177 -4.88 -27.28 -38.76
C LYS A 177 -4.91 -25.95 -37.98
N PHE A 178 -5.11 -26.01 -36.66
CA PHE A 178 -5.08 -24.82 -35.81
C PHE A 178 -3.71 -24.11 -35.81
N GLU A 179 -2.60 -24.87 -35.86
CA GLU A 179 -1.29 -24.24 -35.97
C GLU A 179 -0.99 -23.67 -37.36
N GLN A 180 -1.47 -24.29 -38.44
CA GLN A 180 -1.40 -23.69 -39.79
C GLN A 180 -2.16 -22.36 -39.84
N GLU A 181 -3.38 -22.31 -39.31
CA GLU A 181 -4.20 -21.09 -39.21
C GLU A 181 -3.49 -19.99 -38.38
N ARG A 182 -2.89 -20.37 -37.25
CA ARG A 182 -2.08 -19.50 -36.38
C ARG A 182 -0.82 -18.97 -37.09
N LYS A 183 -0.17 -19.79 -37.93
CA LYS A 183 0.97 -19.38 -38.78
C LYS A 183 0.51 -18.42 -39.88
N LEU A 184 -0.65 -18.66 -40.51
CA LEU A 184 -1.24 -17.79 -41.53
C LEU A 184 -1.64 -16.42 -40.97
N LYS A 185 -2.38 -16.38 -39.85
CA LYS A 185 -2.76 -15.13 -39.16
C LYS A 185 -1.53 -14.29 -38.74
N ARG A 186 -0.43 -14.94 -38.33
CA ARG A 186 0.87 -14.27 -38.09
C ARG A 186 1.50 -13.70 -39.36
N ARG A 187 1.40 -14.38 -40.51
CA ARG A 187 1.89 -13.89 -41.82
C ARG A 187 1.08 -12.66 -42.27
N VAL A 188 -0.25 -12.74 -42.23
CA VAL A 188 -1.16 -11.63 -42.59
C VAL A 188 -0.92 -10.40 -41.69
N SER A 189 -0.78 -10.59 -40.37
CA SER A 189 -0.46 -9.50 -39.45
C SER A 189 0.89 -8.83 -39.76
N LYS A 190 1.93 -9.60 -40.11
CA LYS A 190 3.22 -9.05 -40.55
C LYS A 190 3.12 -8.27 -41.85
N MET A 191 2.31 -8.73 -42.82
CA MET A 191 2.06 -7.99 -44.07
C MET A 191 1.35 -6.66 -43.81
N LYS A 192 0.27 -6.66 -43.02
CA LYS A 192 -0.46 -5.43 -42.67
C LYS A 192 0.39 -4.44 -41.86
N MET A 193 1.31 -4.93 -41.02
CA MET A 193 2.31 -4.09 -40.34
C MET A 193 3.40 -3.54 -41.27
N LYS A 194 3.76 -4.24 -42.36
CA LYS A 194 4.63 -3.68 -43.41
C LYS A 194 3.90 -2.58 -44.19
N GLN A 195 2.68 -2.83 -44.66
CA GLN A 195 1.85 -1.85 -45.39
C GLN A 195 1.70 -0.54 -44.62
N ARG A 196 1.28 -0.61 -43.35
CA ARG A 196 1.18 0.59 -42.49
C ARG A 196 2.50 1.34 -42.33
N ARG A 197 3.64 0.67 -42.30
CA ARG A 197 4.97 1.32 -42.23
C ARG A 197 5.40 1.95 -43.56
N SER A 198 5.00 1.41 -44.71
CA SER A 198 5.21 2.05 -46.01
C SER A 198 4.27 3.24 -46.23
N GLU A 199 3.03 3.16 -45.76
CA GLU A 199 2.06 4.27 -45.75
C GLU A 199 2.58 5.41 -44.85
N GLU A 200 3.02 5.10 -43.62
CA GLU A 200 3.59 6.08 -42.68
C GLU A 200 4.95 6.65 -43.13
N LYS A 201 5.64 6.01 -44.09
CA LYS A 201 6.81 6.57 -44.78
C LYS A 201 6.39 7.51 -45.90
N ARG A 202 5.49 7.08 -46.81
CA ARG A 202 4.97 7.92 -47.89
C ARG A 202 4.30 9.21 -47.37
N GLN A 203 3.60 9.14 -46.24
CA GLN A 203 3.01 10.32 -45.57
C GLN A 203 4.05 11.29 -44.95
N LYS A 204 5.31 10.86 -44.78
CA LYS A 204 6.41 11.72 -44.32
C LYS A 204 7.26 12.22 -45.49
N GLU A 205 7.39 11.42 -46.54
CA GLU A 205 8.07 11.80 -47.79
C GLU A 205 7.23 12.84 -48.57
N ASN A 206 5.90 12.70 -48.65
CA ASN A 206 4.99 13.75 -49.17
C ASN A 206 4.69 14.89 -48.16
N GLY A 207 5.33 14.89 -46.99
CA GLY A 207 5.01 15.81 -45.89
C GLY A 207 5.95 17.02 -45.76
N ASN A 208 6.82 17.27 -46.75
CA ASN A 208 7.90 18.25 -46.66
C ASN A 208 7.98 19.18 -47.89
N ALA A 209 6.84 19.78 -48.24
CA ALA A 209 6.76 20.91 -49.15
C ALA A 209 5.76 21.96 -48.60
N GLU A 210 6.14 23.23 -48.74
CA GLU A 210 5.32 24.43 -48.54
C GLU A 210 4.85 24.78 -47.10
N ASN A 211 4.44 26.04 -46.93
CA ASN A 211 4.50 26.77 -45.66
C ASN A 211 3.26 27.64 -45.38
N LYS A 212 2.83 27.63 -44.12
CA LYS A 212 2.02 28.67 -43.43
C LYS A 212 0.54 28.88 -43.87
N THR A 213 -0.13 29.65 -43.00
CA THR A 213 -1.46 30.29 -43.11
C THR A 213 -2.71 29.40 -43.13
N GLU A 214 -3.38 29.44 -41.97
CA GLU A 214 -4.82 29.40 -41.70
C GLU A 214 -5.82 29.02 -42.81
N VAL A 215 -6.72 28.06 -42.50
CA VAL A 215 -8.14 28.36 -42.20
C VAL A 215 -8.86 27.11 -41.66
N LYS A 216 -9.95 27.31 -40.91
CA LYS A 216 -10.81 26.24 -40.38
C LYS A 216 -11.54 25.50 -41.50
N LYS A 217 -11.46 24.16 -41.55
CA LYS A 217 -12.56 23.30 -42.03
C LYS A 217 -12.69 22.08 -41.12
N ALA A 218 -13.93 21.64 -40.90
CA ALA A 218 -14.23 20.50 -40.05
C ALA A 218 -13.65 19.20 -40.64
N LYS A 219 -13.31 18.25 -39.78
CA LYS A 219 -13.20 16.84 -40.16
C LYS A 219 -14.24 16.08 -39.34
N GLU A 220 -15.11 15.39 -40.04
CA GLU A 220 -16.32 14.78 -39.48
C GLU A 220 -15.98 13.63 -38.52
N GLU A 221 -16.91 13.35 -37.60
CA GLU A 221 -16.73 12.37 -36.55
C GLU A 221 -16.80 10.92 -37.06
N ILE A 222 -15.69 10.43 -37.62
CA ILE A 222 -15.46 8.97 -37.72
C ILE A 222 -15.06 8.46 -36.33
N VAL A 223 -16.05 8.35 -35.43
CA VAL A 223 -15.91 7.84 -34.06
C VAL A 223 -15.47 6.39 -34.07
N SER A 224 -14.15 6.19 -34.13
CA SER A 224 -13.54 4.86 -34.16
C SER A 224 -13.73 4.19 -32.79
N PHE A 225 -14.64 3.21 -32.71
CA PHE A 225 -15.03 2.48 -31.49
C PHE A 225 -13.90 1.57 -30.92
N SER A 226 -12.78 2.16 -30.55
CA SER A 226 -11.75 1.55 -29.72
C SER A 226 -12.07 1.83 -28.26
N LYS A 227 -12.55 0.81 -27.54
CA LYS A 227 -13.25 0.95 -26.25
C LYS A 227 -12.34 1.26 -25.05
N PHE A 228 -11.66 2.42 -25.07
CA PHE A 228 -11.28 3.24 -23.92
C PHE A 228 -10.57 4.52 -24.41
N ASP A 229 -11.23 5.68 -24.30
CA ASP A 229 -10.57 6.98 -24.45
C ASP A 229 -11.12 7.97 -23.42
N PHE A 230 -10.33 8.25 -22.37
CA PHE A 230 -10.73 9.13 -21.27
C PHE A 230 -10.36 10.58 -21.60
N LEU A 231 -11.11 11.21 -22.50
CA LEU A 231 -10.99 12.63 -22.85
C LEU A 231 -11.55 13.57 -21.77
N VAL A 232 -11.10 13.39 -20.52
CA VAL A 232 -11.23 14.42 -19.48
C VAL A 232 -10.36 15.60 -19.89
N LYS A 233 -10.97 16.76 -20.19
CA LYS A 233 -10.28 18.04 -20.40
C LYS A 233 -9.57 18.46 -19.11
N ALA A 234 -8.35 17.97 -18.92
CA ALA A 234 -7.53 18.31 -17.78
C ALA A 234 -6.94 19.72 -17.93
N GLU A 235 -7.61 20.73 -17.37
CA GLU A 235 -7.09 22.09 -17.14
C GLU A 235 -6.04 22.11 -16.02
N GLY A 236 -5.05 21.23 -16.18
CA GLY A 236 -4.07 20.83 -15.19
C GLY A 236 -2.86 20.18 -15.84
N LYS A 237 -2.54 20.58 -17.09
CA LYS A 237 -1.30 20.21 -17.80
C LYS A 237 -0.09 20.77 -17.02
N LYS A 238 0.35 20.03 -16.00
CA LYS A 238 1.54 20.31 -15.17
C LYS A 238 2.68 20.75 -16.08
N LYS A 239 3.05 22.04 -16.05
CA LYS A 239 4.07 22.64 -16.94
C LYS A 239 5.28 21.70 -16.99
N ARG A 240 5.67 21.25 -18.19
CA ARG A 240 6.75 20.27 -18.35
C ARG A 240 8.07 20.90 -17.90
N LEU A 241 8.40 20.71 -16.62
CA LEU A 241 9.51 21.37 -15.93
C LEU A 241 10.77 21.39 -16.80
N SER A 242 11.45 22.54 -16.83
CA SER A 242 12.68 22.72 -17.61
C SER A 242 13.77 21.74 -17.18
N THR A 243 14.71 21.49 -18.10
CA THR A 243 15.86 20.62 -17.83
C THR A 243 16.74 21.18 -16.71
N SER A 244 16.78 22.49 -16.49
CA SER A 244 17.42 23.14 -15.33
C SER A 244 16.67 22.84 -14.02
N GLU A 245 15.36 23.07 -13.98
CA GLU A 245 14.52 22.81 -12.80
C GLU A 245 14.58 21.34 -12.35
N LYS A 246 14.57 20.39 -13.30
CA LYS A 246 14.70 18.95 -13.02
C LYS A 246 16.09 18.60 -12.43
N LYS A 247 17.14 19.30 -12.83
CA LYS A 247 18.48 19.17 -12.23
C LYS A 247 18.48 19.72 -10.80
N GLN A 248 17.90 20.89 -10.55
CA GLN A 248 17.84 21.50 -9.21
C GLN A 248 16.91 20.78 -8.21
N LYS A 249 15.77 20.23 -8.64
CA LYS A 249 14.77 19.64 -7.73
C LYS A 249 15.26 18.32 -7.09
N PHE A 250 15.11 18.22 -5.77
CA PHE A 250 15.50 17.09 -4.92
C PHE A 250 14.40 16.01 -4.78
N THR A 251 13.59 15.87 -5.82
CA THR A 251 12.42 14.98 -5.86
C THR A 251 12.78 13.62 -6.46
N GLY A 252 12.62 12.53 -5.71
CA GLY A 252 12.80 11.17 -6.25
C GLY A 252 13.02 10.10 -5.17
N LYS A 253 13.33 8.87 -5.61
CA LYS A 253 13.69 7.73 -4.74
C LYS A 253 15.08 7.17 -5.06
N ASP A 254 15.90 7.94 -5.79
CA ASP A 254 17.20 7.53 -6.30
C ASP A 254 18.32 8.23 -5.55
N TYR A 255 18.50 7.75 -4.32
CA TYR A 255 19.42 8.30 -3.32
C TYR A 255 20.86 8.50 -3.82
N LYS A 256 21.35 7.70 -4.77
CA LYS A 256 22.65 7.94 -5.42
C LYS A 256 22.65 9.27 -6.20
N SER A 257 21.75 9.43 -7.18
CA SER A 257 21.62 10.68 -7.95
C SER A 257 21.33 11.89 -7.07
N LEU A 258 20.54 11.73 -5.99
CA LEU A 258 20.31 12.80 -5.02
C LEU A 258 21.59 13.15 -4.24
N LEU A 259 22.40 12.16 -3.84
CA LEU A 259 23.67 12.41 -3.14
C LEU A 259 24.67 13.14 -4.05
N ASN A 260 24.82 12.70 -5.30
CA ASN A 260 25.61 13.40 -6.32
C ASN A 260 25.13 14.83 -6.65
N LYS A 261 23.89 15.19 -6.28
CA LYS A 261 23.39 16.59 -6.34
C LYS A 261 23.70 17.41 -5.07
N VAL A 262 24.01 16.75 -3.95
CA VAL A 262 24.48 17.42 -2.72
C VAL A 262 25.96 17.73 -2.88
N GLU A 263 26.75 16.72 -3.23
CA GLU A 263 28.19 16.81 -3.52
C GLU A 263 28.46 17.94 -4.53
N LYS A 264 27.78 17.94 -5.69
CA LYS A 264 27.89 18.99 -6.73
C LYS A 264 27.24 20.34 -6.38
N ARG A 265 26.73 20.53 -5.16
CA ARG A 265 26.35 21.83 -4.60
C ARG A 265 27.40 22.29 -3.59
N GLU A 266 27.88 21.37 -2.74
CA GLU A 266 28.97 21.61 -1.79
C GLU A 266 30.25 22.01 -2.54
N GLU A 267 30.65 21.25 -3.58
CA GLU A 267 31.74 21.58 -4.53
C GLU A 267 31.63 22.99 -5.16
N LYS A 268 30.41 23.54 -5.27
CA LYS A 268 30.15 24.85 -5.89
C LYS A 268 30.17 26.00 -4.90
N LEU A 269 29.74 25.74 -3.66
CA LEU A 269 29.86 26.71 -2.57
C LEU A 269 31.32 26.88 -2.18
N GLU A 270 32.08 25.78 -2.10
CA GLU A 270 33.52 25.77 -1.86
C GLU A 270 34.27 26.62 -2.91
N LYS A 271 34.07 26.31 -4.20
CA LYS A 271 34.68 27.06 -5.33
C LYS A 271 34.18 28.50 -5.51
N LEU A 272 33.13 28.91 -4.80
CA LEU A 272 32.70 30.31 -4.75
C LEU A 272 33.25 31.01 -3.50
N ARG A 273 33.34 30.31 -2.37
CA ARG A 273 33.97 30.80 -1.14
C ARG A 273 35.46 31.09 -1.31
N GLU A 274 36.14 30.32 -2.17
CA GLU A 274 37.52 30.57 -2.63
C GLU A 274 37.69 31.88 -3.42
N LYS A 275 36.63 32.40 -4.05
CA LYS A 275 36.69 33.54 -4.98
C LYS A 275 36.03 34.81 -4.44
N GLU A 276 34.82 34.65 -3.92
CA GLU A 276 33.91 35.72 -3.51
C GLU A 276 33.21 35.30 -2.21
N PRO A 277 33.86 35.43 -1.05
CA PRO A 277 33.32 34.94 0.23
C PRO A 277 31.99 35.60 0.63
N LYS A 278 31.73 36.84 0.20
CA LYS A 278 30.45 37.54 0.44
C LYS A 278 29.29 36.88 -0.32
N LEU A 279 29.43 36.71 -1.64
CA LEU A 279 28.42 36.06 -2.48
C LEU A 279 28.19 34.58 -2.10
N ALA A 280 29.23 33.91 -1.59
CA ALA A 280 29.11 32.57 -1.04
C ALA A 280 28.22 32.52 0.21
N ILE A 281 28.35 33.48 1.14
CA ILE A 281 27.50 33.57 2.35
C ILE A 281 26.04 33.84 1.95
N GLU A 282 25.79 34.78 1.05
CA GLU A 282 24.44 35.08 0.55
C GLU A 282 23.79 33.84 -0.08
N MET A 283 24.51 33.09 -0.93
CA MET A 283 24.00 31.85 -1.50
C MET A 283 23.81 30.74 -0.44
N GLU A 284 24.69 30.64 0.57
CA GLU A 284 24.52 29.68 1.67
C GLU A 284 23.24 29.92 2.46
N ASP A 285 22.93 31.17 2.82
CA ASP A 285 21.70 31.51 3.54
C ASP A 285 20.45 31.39 2.66
N ASP A 286 20.54 31.74 1.38
CA ASP A 286 19.45 31.53 0.42
C ASP A 286 19.14 30.03 0.25
N ILE A 287 20.18 29.18 0.23
CA ILE A 287 20.07 27.70 0.27
C ILE A 287 19.52 27.22 1.62
N ARG A 288 19.91 27.84 2.75
CA ARG A 288 19.46 27.52 4.11
C ARG A 288 17.96 27.75 4.28
N TRP A 289 17.46 28.91 3.86
CA TRP A 289 16.04 29.24 3.82
C TRP A 289 15.25 28.32 2.87
N ASN A 290 15.74 28.15 1.64
CA ASN A 290 15.14 27.22 0.67
C ASN A 290 15.04 25.78 1.23
N ARG A 291 16.05 25.33 1.98
CA ARG A 291 16.10 24.01 2.63
C ARG A 291 15.13 23.92 3.81
N ALA A 292 14.94 24.98 4.58
CA ALA A 292 13.93 25.03 5.64
C ALA A 292 12.50 24.88 5.07
N VAL A 293 12.17 25.64 4.03
CA VAL A 293 10.87 25.56 3.33
C VAL A 293 10.66 24.16 2.72
N LYS A 294 11.66 23.60 2.04
CA LYS A 294 11.58 22.24 1.44
C LYS A 294 11.49 21.13 2.50
N LYS A 295 12.12 21.32 3.68
CA LYS A 295 11.99 20.41 4.83
C LYS A 295 10.58 20.43 5.42
N ALA A 296 9.93 21.60 5.51
CA ALA A 296 8.51 21.70 5.89
C ALA A 296 7.59 21.01 4.86
N GLN A 297 7.91 21.10 3.57
CA GLN A 297 7.25 20.34 2.49
C GLN A 297 7.63 18.84 2.45
N GLY A 298 8.43 18.34 3.40
CA GLY A 298 8.81 16.92 3.53
C GLY A 298 9.87 16.41 2.55
N VAL A 299 10.56 17.28 1.82
CA VAL A 299 11.64 16.92 0.88
C VAL A 299 12.93 16.58 1.65
N LYS A 300 13.70 15.59 1.16
CA LYS A 300 14.84 14.98 1.88
C LYS A 300 16.18 15.39 1.29
N ASP A 301 16.60 16.63 1.57
CA ASP A 301 17.80 17.25 0.99
C ASP A 301 19.09 16.98 1.80
N ASN A 302 19.01 16.31 2.96
CA ASN A 302 20.18 16.05 3.82
C ASN A 302 21.00 14.83 3.36
N ALA A 303 22.31 15.00 3.14
CA ALA A 303 23.25 13.93 2.78
C ALA A 303 23.13 12.68 3.68
N GLU A 304 23.05 12.86 5.00
CA GLU A 304 22.80 11.77 5.95
C GLU A 304 21.52 10.99 5.68
N MET A 305 20.40 11.67 5.41
CA MET A 305 19.11 11.01 5.16
C MET A 305 19.12 10.26 3.82
N LEU A 306 19.87 10.77 2.84
CA LEU A 306 20.10 10.11 1.56
C LEU A 306 20.99 8.86 1.73
N LYS A 307 22.10 8.96 2.47
CA LYS A 307 22.96 7.81 2.85
C LYS A 307 22.18 6.76 3.66
N LYS A 308 21.36 7.17 4.63
CA LYS A 308 20.44 6.30 5.40
C LYS A 308 19.35 5.66 4.51
N GLY A 309 18.81 6.40 3.55
CA GLY A 309 17.84 5.92 2.56
C GLY A 309 18.42 4.90 1.58
N LEU A 310 19.67 5.11 1.13
CA LEU A 310 20.42 4.18 0.30
C LEU A 310 20.63 2.84 1.02
N LYS A 311 21.14 2.87 2.26
CA LYS A 311 21.31 1.66 3.09
C LYS A 311 19.99 0.89 3.31
N ARG A 312 18.84 1.59 3.44
CA ARG A 312 17.51 0.93 3.46
C ARG A 312 17.16 0.27 2.10
N LYS A 313 17.40 0.97 0.99
CA LYS A 313 17.14 0.47 -0.38
C LYS A 313 17.99 -0.78 -0.68
N GLU A 314 19.19 -0.87 -0.11
CA GLU A 314 20.11 -2.01 -0.23
C GLU A 314 19.70 -3.20 0.67
N LYS A 315 19.44 -2.99 1.96
CA LYS A 315 18.88 -4.06 2.84
C LYS A 315 17.55 -4.63 2.32
N MET A 316 16.73 -3.80 1.66
CA MET A 316 15.49 -4.25 1.01
C MET A 316 15.70 -4.94 -0.34
N LYS A 317 16.88 -4.86 -0.98
CA LYS A 317 17.27 -5.73 -2.10
C LYS A 317 17.81 -7.06 -1.59
N GLU A 318 18.65 -7.03 -0.57
CA GLU A 318 19.25 -8.19 0.10
C GLU A 318 18.18 -9.18 0.59
N LYS A 319 17.22 -8.72 1.41
CA LYS A 319 16.07 -9.53 1.86
C LYS A 319 15.21 -10.10 0.72
N ARG A 320 15.21 -9.46 -0.47
CA ARG A 320 14.52 -10.00 -1.65
C ARG A 320 15.35 -11.10 -2.33
N LYS A 321 16.68 -10.94 -2.42
CA LYS A 321 17.59 -11.97 -2.93
C LYS A 321 17.52 -13.24 -2.07
N GLU A 322 17.57 -13.06 -0.75
CA GLU A 322 17.38 -14.12 0.26
C GLU A 322 16.04 -14.85 0.06
N GLN A 323 14.91 -14.12 0.07
CA GLN A 323 13.58 -14.69 -0.16
C GLN A 323 13.38 -15.38 -1.52
N TRP A 324 14.19 -15.07 -2.54
CA TRP A 324 14.18 -15.79 -3.82
C TRP A 324 15.03 -17.06 -3.75
N ALA A 325 16.24 -16.98 -3.22
CA ALA A 325 17.10 -18.15 -2.99
C ALA A 325 16.43 -19.20 -2.10
N ASP A 326 15.66 -18.80 -1.09
CA ASP A 326 14.93 -19.74 -0.23
C ASP A 326 13.71 -20.37 -0.91
N ARG A 327 13.09 -19.68 -1.89
CA ARG A 327 12.05 -20.28 -2.75
C ARG A 327 12.67 -21.30 -3.70
N GLU A 328 13.82 -21.00 -4.29
CA GLU A 328 14.58 -21.92 -5.15
C GLU A 328 15.02 -23.16 -4.35
N LYS A 329 15.66 -22.99 -3.18
CA LYS A 329 15.98 -24.08 -2.24
C LYS A 329 14.76 -24.86 -1.77
N LYS A 330 13.58 -24.23 -1.64
CA LYS A 330 12.33 -24.94 -1.29
C LYS A 330 11.86 -25.80 -2.46
N VAL A 331 11.79 -25.24 -3.67
CA VAL A 331 11.41 -25.97 -4.90
C VAL A 331 12.35 -27.15 -5.14
N GLU A 332 13.66 -26.98 -4.95
CA GLU A 332 14.62 -28.07 -5.16
C GLU A 332 14.49 -29.18 -4.10
N ARG A 333 14.29 -28.83 -2.83
CA ARG A 333 13.96 -29.81 -1.77
C ARG A 333 12.65 -30.56 -2.05
N GLU A 334 11.65 -29.90 -2.64
CA GLU A 334 10.38 -30.53 -3.02
C GLU A 334 10.51 -31.46 -4.24
N LYS A 335 11.38 -31.14 -5.21
CA LYS A 335 11.77 -32.07 -6.29
C LYS A 335 12.52 -33.27 -5.73
N ALA A 336 13.57 -33.04 -4.93
CA ALA A 336 14.40 -34.08 -4.34
C ALA A 336 13.58 -35.08 -3.53
N LYS A 337 12.74 -34.61 -2.59
CA LYS A 337 11.82 -35.46 -1.81
C LYS A 337 10.81 -36.25 -2.66
N ARG A 338 10.48 -35.78 -3.87
CA ARG A 338 9.61 -36.52 -4.81
C ARG A 338 10.38 -37.62 -5.56
N GLN A 339 11.64 -37.37 -5.92
CA GLN A 339 12.51 -38.38 -6.52
C GLN A 339 12.93 -39.45 -5.50
N GLU A 340 13.31 -39.05 -4.29
CA GLU A 340 13.62 -39.92 -3.15
C GLU A 340 12.48 -40.91 -2.87
N LYS A 341 11.25 -40.40 -2.68
CA LYS A 341 10.06 -41.25 -2.54
C LYS A 341 9.77 -42.14 -3.75
N ARG A 342 10.17 -41.75 -4.97
CA ARG A 342 10.05 -42.60 -6.16
C ARG A 342 11.06 -43.75 -6.13
N MET A 343 12.31 -43.46 -5.75
CA MET A 343 13.37 -44.46 -5.60
C MET A 343 13.05 -45.44 -4.48
N GLU A 344 12.62 -44.96 -3.31
CA GLU A 344 12.19 -45.78 -2.18
C GLU A 344 11.05 -46.74 -2.55
N ASN A 345 10.01 -46.25 -3.24
CA ASN A 345 8.91 -47.09 -3.71
C ASN A 345 9.32 -48.07 -4.81
N LEU A 346 10.29 -47.72 -5.66
CA LEU A 346 10.85 -48.64 -6.67
C LEU A 346 11.67 -49.75 -5.99
N GLN A 347 12.51 -49.40 -5.01
CA GLN A 347 13.29 -50.34 -4.21
C GLN A 347 12.39 -51.31 -3.45
N LYS A 348 11.35 -50.80 -2.76
CA LYS A 348 10.33 -51.64 -2.09
C LYS A 348 9.67 -52.64 -3.06
N ARG A 349 9.41 -52.24 -4.32
CA ARG A 349 8.89 -53.16 -5.36
C ARG A 349 9.92 -54.19 -5.83
N ILE A 350 11.19 -53.81 -5.94
CA ILE A 350 12.30 -54.73 -6.29
C ILE A 350 12.49 -55.77 -5.19
N ASP A 351 12.55 -55.35 -3.92
CA ASP A 351 12.79 -56.25 -2.80
C ASP A 351 11.56 -57.12 -2.48
N LEU A 352 10.33 -56.65 -2.75
CA LEU A 352 9.14 -57.50 -2.74
C LEU A 352 9.21 -58.59 -3.83
N LYS A 353 9.68 -58.26 -5.05
CA LYS A 353 9.94 -59.26 -6.10
C LYS A 353 11.00 -60.27 -5.68
N LYS A 354 12.11 -59.84 -5.06
CA LYS A 354 13.15 -60.75 -4.50
C LYS A 354 12.57 -61.67 -3.42
N LYS A 355 11.86 -61.11 -2.44
CA LYS A 355 11.21 -61.85 -1.34
C LYS A 355 10.18 -62.86 -1.87
N ASN A 356 9.41 -62.51 -2.90
CA ASN A 356 8.45 -63.43 -3.52
C ASN A 356 9.16 -64.55 -4.31
N LYS A 357 10.24 -64.28 -5.05
CA LYS A 357 11.07 -65.32 -5.67
C LYS A 357 11.64 -66.27 -4.60
N LEU A 358 12.19 -65.75 -3.51
CA LEU A 358 12.73 -66.54 -2.40
C LEU A 358 11.66 -67.43 -1.74
N LYS A 359 10.46 -66.90 -1.48
CA LYS A 359 9.31 -67.67 -0.98
C LYS A 359 8.91 -68.82 -1.93
N VAL A 360 8.94 -68.60 -3.25
CA VAL A 360 8.64 -69.65 -4.25
C VAL A 360 9.75 -70.71 -4.29
N MET A 361 11.01 -70.33 -4.11
CA MET A 361 12.14 -71.28 -4.08
C MET A 361 12.09 -72.17 -2.82
N ARG A 362 11.82 -71.58 -1.65
CA ARG A 362 11.53 -72.31 -0.39
C ARG A 362 10.35 -73.27 -0.53
N LYS A 363 9.22 -72.82 -1.07
CA LYS A 363 8.05 -73.67 -1.36
C LYS A 363 8.32 -74.82 -2.35
N LYS A 364 9.45 -74.80 -3.06
CA LYS A 364 9.89 -75.86 -3.98
C LYS A 364 11.09 -76.67 -3.46
N GLY A 365 11.45 -76.54 -2.17
CA GLY A 365 12.58 -77.24 -1.56
C GLY A 365 13.96 -76.87 -2.10
N ARG A 366 14.07 -75.80 -2.90
CA ARG A 366 15.34 -75.41 -3.57
C ARG A 366 16.23 -74.50 -2.72
N ILE A 367 15.70 -74.00 -1.62
CA ILE A 367 16.37 -73.22 -0.59
C ILE A 367 15.72 -73.62 0.73
N LEU A 368 16.52 -73.85 1.78
CA LEU A 368 16.06 -74.13 3.14
C LEU A 368 15.44 -72.87 3.79
#